data_AF-A0A7J0D665-F1
#
_entry.id   AF-A0A7J0D665-F1
#
_cell.length_a   1.000
_cell.length_b   1.000
_cell.length_c   1.000
_cell.angle_alpha   90.00
_cell.angle_beta   90.00
_cell.angle_gamma   90.00
#
_symmetry.space_group_name_H-M   'P 1'
#
loop_
_entity.id
_entity.type
_entity.pdbx_description
1 polymer ?
#
loop_
_entity_poly.entity_id
_entity_poly.type
_entity_poly.pdbx_seq_one_letter_code
_entity_poly.pdbx_strand_id
1 'polypeptide(L)' 'MFKARKIRRAAAHLTATFPEITAEQAHDRARRMASQYPRARAAVIGDYLVHGERVGRVLDGLIRPWIPEGLR' A
#
# COMPACT_ATOMS: atom_id res chain seq x y z
N MET A 1 -18.64 -1.02 -13.11
CA MET A 1 -17.95 -2.32 -12.89
C MET A 1 -16.42 -2.26 -12.91
N PHE A 2 -15.79 -1.47 -13.80
CA PHE A 2 -14.33 -1.43 -13.94
C PHE A 2 -13.56 -0.89 -12.72
N LYS A 3 -14.07 0.15 -12.02
CA LYS A 3 -13.41 0.73 -10.84
C LYS A 3 -13.29 -0.29 -9.69
N ALA A 4 -14.37 -1.00 -9.37
CA ALA A 4 -14.37 -2.01 -8.31
C ALA A 4 -13.44 -3.21 -8.63
N ARG A 5 -13.39 -3.65 -9.89
CA ARG A 5 -12.45 -4.70 -10.31
C ARG A 5 -11.00 -4.23 -10.24
N LYS A 6 -10.73 -2.97 -10.62
CA LYS A 6 -9.43 -2.32 -10.52
C LYS A 6 -8.94 -2.27 -9.07
N ILE A 7 -9.78 -1.80 -8.14
CA ILE A 7 -9.46 -1.74 -6.71
C ILE A 7 -9.15 -3.14 -6.17
N ARG A 8 -10.01 -4.13 -6.46
CA ARG A 8 -9.79 -5.52 -6.02
C ARG A 8 -8.46 -6.09 -6.50
N ARG A 9 -8.09 -5.88 -7.76
CA ARG A 9 -6.82 -6.37 -8.32
C ARG A 9 -5.60 -5.68 -7.68
N ALA A 10 -5.66 -4.37 -7.49
CA ALA A 10 -4.57 -3.63 -6.84
C ALA A 10 -4.41 -4.05 -5.37
N ALA A 11 -5.51 -4.22 -4.64
CA ALA A 11 -5.50 -4.69 -3.26
C ALA A 11 -4.92 -6.11 -3.15
N ALA A 12 -5.33 -7.02 -4.05
CA ALA A 12 -4.80 -8.39 -4.09
C ALA A 12 -3.28 -8.42 -4.33
N HIS A 13 -2.76 -7.52 -5.18
CA HIS A 13 -1.32 -7.42 -5.41
C HIS A 13 -0.57 -6.99 -4.13
N LEU A 14 -1.11 -6.01 -3.40
CA LEU A 14 -0.53 -5.56 -2.15
C LEU A 14 -0.53 -6.68 -1.09
N THR A 15 -1.64 -7.37 -0.89
CA THR A 15 -1.73 -8.48 0.09
C THR A 15 -0.89 -9.68 -0.31
N ALA A 16 -0.72 -9.95 -1.60
CA ALA A 16 0.16 -11.02 -2.08
C ALA A 16 1.64 -10.72 -1.79
N THR A 17 2.02 -9.44 -1.79
CA THR A 17 3.40 -9.02 -1.50
C THR A 17 3.64 -8.86 0.01
N PHE A 18 2.62 -8.41 0.74
CA PHE A 18 2.66 -8.18 2.18
C PHE A 18 1.46 -8.85 2.86
N PRO A 19 1.57 -10.14 3.20
CA PRO A 19 0.49 -10.92 3.81
C PRO A 19 0.01 -10.39 5.17
N GLU A 20 0.83 -9.59 5.86
CA GLU A 20 0.52 -8.93 7.13
C GLU A 20 -0.42 -7.72 6.97
N ILE A 21 -0.55 -7.17 5.77
CA ILE A 21 -1.53 -6.10 5.50
C ILE A 21 -2.89 -6.76 5.32
N THR A 22 -3.87 -6.33 6.13
CA THR A 22 -5.20 -6.93 6.05
C THR A 22 -5.88 -6.61 4.72
N ALA A 23 -6.75 -7.50 4.25
CA ALA A 23 -7.49 -7.29 3.01
C ALA A 23 -8.29 -5.98 3.02
N GLU A 24 -8.83 -5.58 4.17
CA GLU A 24 -9.53 -4.31 4.36
C GLU A 24 -8.60 -3.12 4.17
N GLN A 25 -7.44 -3.11 4.86
CA GLN A 25 -6.44 -2.04 4.71
C GLN A 25 -5.96 -1.92 3.26
N ALA A 26 -5.68 -3.04 2.61
CA ALA A 26 -5.25 -3.06 1.21
C ALA A 26 -6.34 -2.54 0.27
N HIS A 27 -7.60 -2.93 0.48
CA HIS A 27 -8.73 -2.43 -0.29
C HIS A 27 -8.89 -0.93 -0.14
N ASP A 28 -8.74 -0.43 1.08
CA ASP A 28 -8.98 0.96 1.40
C ASP A 28 -7.87 1.88 0.85
N ARG A 29 -6.61 1.43 0.92
CA ARG A 29 -5.47 2.07 0.24
C ARG A 29 -5.65 2.08 -1.27
N ALA A 30 -6.02 0.95 -1.88
CA ALA A 30 -6.28 0.85 -3.31
C ALA A 30 -7.46 1.73 -3.75
N ARG A 31 -8.51 1.86 -2.93
CA ARG A 31 -9.68 2.73 -3.17
C ARG A 31 -9.28 4.20 -3.19
N ARG A 32 -8.46 4.65 -2.22
CA ARG A 32 -7.94 6.03 -2.18
C ARG A 32 -7.12 6.33 -3.43
N MET A 33 -6.17 5.47 -3.77
CA MET A 33 -5.28 5.71 -4.90
C MET A 33 -6.01 5.62 -6.26
N ALA A 34 -6.95 4.69 -6.42
CA ALA A 34 -7.80 4.62 -7.62
C ALA A 34 -8.74 5.83 -7.77
N SER A 35 -9.07 6.51 -6.68
CA SER A 35 -9.87 7.74 -6.72
C SER A 35 -9.02 8.96 -7.05
N GLN A 36 -7.78 9.03 -6.57
CA GLN A 36 -6.81 10.07 -6.91
C GLN A 36 -6.33 9.97 -8.37
N TYR A 37 -6.14 8.74 -8.88
CA TYR A 37 -5.64 8.47 -10.22
C TYR A 37 -6.64 7.63 -11.04
N PRO A 38 -7.79 8.20 -11.46
CA PRO A 38 -8.87 7.45 -12.09
C PRO A 38 -8.45 6.78 -13.42
N ARG A 39 -7.49 7.37 -14.14
CA ARG A 39 -6.94 6.85 -15.40
C ARG A 39 -5.87 5.78 -15.23
N ALA A 40 -5.30 5.61 -14.03
CA ALA A 40 -4.26 4.61 -13.79
C ALA A 40 -4.81 3.18 -13.95
N ARG A 41 -3.99 2.27 -14.47
CA ARG A 41 -4.32 0.84 -14.58
C ARG A 41 -4.17 0.16 -13.21
N ALA A 42 -4.83 -0.98 -13.01
CA ALA A 42 -4.78 -1.72 -11.75
C ALA A 42 -3.35 -2.13 -11.38
N ALA A 43 -2.55 -2.58 -12.36
CA ALA A 43 -1.14 -2.97 -12.15
C ALA A 43 -0.32 -1.79 -11.62
N VAL A 44 -0.39 -0.64 -12.30
CA VAL A 44 0.27 0.61 -11.87
C VAL A 44 -0.10 0.97 -10.44
N ILE A 45 -1.40 0.93 -10.09
CA ILE A 45 -1.83 1.20 -8.71
C ILE A 45 -1.22 0.18 -7.73
N GLY A 46 -1.24 -1.12 -8.05
CA GLY A 46 -0.63 -2.15 -7.21
C GLY A 46 0.87 -1.92 -6.99
N ASP A 47 1.61 -1.64 -8.07
CA ASP A 47 3.07 -1.42 -8.03
C ASP A 47 3.42 -0.21 -7.15
N TYR A 48 2.67 0.89 -7.27
CA TYR A 48 2.87 2.06 -6.42
C TYR A 48 2.56 1.79 -4.94
N LEU A 49 1.51 1.01 -4.64
CA LEU A 49 1.22 0.63 -3.25
C LEU A 49 2.35 -0.22 -2.68
N VAL A 50 2.82 -1.20 -3.45
CA VAL A 50 3.92 -2.07 -3.04
C VAL A 50 5.20 -1.25 -2.83
N HIS A 51 5.52 -0.36 -3.76
CA HIS A 51 6.69 0.50 -3.64
C HIS A 51 6.61 1.43 -2.43
N GLY A 52 5.46 2.09 -2.23
CA GLY A 52 5.23 2.95 -1.08
C GLY A 52 5.36 2.22 0.26
N GLU A 53 4.85 0.98 0.35
CA GLU A 53 5.01 0.13 1.53
C GLU A 53 6.48 -0.25 1.78
N ARG A 54 7.24 -0.61 0.73
CA ARG A 54 8.68 -0.90 0.87
C ARG A 54 9.43 0.32 1.40
N VAL A 55 9.18 1.49 0.83
CA VAL A 55 9.81 2.75 1.27
C VAL A 55 9.44 3.04 2.73
N GLY A 56 8.16 2.91 3.10
CA GLY A 56 7.70 3.09 4.47
C GLY A 56 8.44 2.19 5.45
N ARG A 57 8.60 0.90 5.14
CA ARG A 57 9.33 -0.05 5.99
C ARG A 57 10.82 0.22 6.09
N VAL A 58 11.45 0.64 4.99
CA VAL A 58 12.86 1.05 5.01
C VAL A 58 13.01 2.28 5.92
N LEU A 59 12.12 3.27 5.79
CA LEU A 59 12.13 4.44 6.67
C LEU A 59 11.89 4.05 8.12
N ASP A 60 10.91 3.20 8.42
CA ASP A 60 10.67 2.71 9.79
C ASP A 60 11.90 1.98 10.34
N GLY A 61 12.54 1.13 9.54
CA GLY A 61 13.77 0.43 9.91
C GLY A 61 14.99 1.35 10.09
N LEU A 62 15.04 2.48 9.37
CA LEU A 62 16.09 3.48 9.49
C LEU A 62 15.83 4.51 10.59
N ILE A 63 14.58 4.80 10.93
CA ILE A 63 14.21 5.80 11.95
C ILE A 63 14.18 5.17 13.34
N ARG A 64 13.72 3.92 13.46
CA ARG A 64 13.62 3.20 14.75
C ARG A 64 14.95 3.05 15.52
N PRO A 65 16.14 2.95 14.87
CA PRO A 65 17.44 2.97 15.54
C PRO A 65 17.85 4.35 16.08
N TRP A 66 17.26 5.43 15.58
CA TRP A 66 17.66 6.80 15.90
C TRP A 66 16.76 7.48 16.94
N ILE A 67 15.65 6.85 17.33
CA ILE A 67 14.79 7.33 18.42
C ILE A 67 15.23 6.65 19.72
N PRO A 68 15.85 7.37 20.67
CA PRO A 68 16.22 6.81 21.96
C PRO A 68 14.99 6.27 22.70
N GLU A 69 15.12 5.13 23.37
CA GLU A 69 14.03 4.44 24.06
C GLU A 69 13.29 5.29 25.11
N GLY A 70 13.90 6.39 25.58
CA GLY A 70 13.31 7.32 26.55
C GLY A 70 12.33 8.37 25.98
N LEU A 71 12.00 8.32 24.68
CA LEU A 71 11.00 9.20 24.03
C LEU A 71 9.76 8.46 23.50
N ARG A 72 9.58 7.19 23.88
CA ARG A 72 8.33 6.43 23.64
C ARG A 72 7.32 6.67 24.74
#